data_AF-A0AB34JTS5-F1
#
_entry.id   AF-A0AB34JTS5-F1
#
_cell.length_a   1.000
_cell.length_b   1.000
_cell.length_c   1.000
_cell.angle_alpha   90.00
_cell.angle_beta   90.00
_cell.angle_gamma   90.00
#
_symmetry.space_group_name_H-M   'P 1'
#
loop_
_entity.id
_entity.type
_entity.pdbx_description
1 polymer ?
#
loop_
_entity_poly.entity_id
_entity_poly.type
_entity_poly.pdbx_seq_one_letter_code
_entity_poly.pdbx_strand_id
1 'polypeptide(L)'
;MAPPRQPPLHLVEAYTLNGTVPLEDFFVDDSGEGAGTFYSYDASAIEEELAQAKSLYRSAQPVPSHLPPLGSSRFAKTQWLVRALAAMSLTASRVVVFGSIDPFEECLCLAAGAAHVTTVDYNRLSFEHPSLSTMTLDELSGSPPGSLQFDVALSLSSFDHDGLGRYGDRLHPMGDLLAMRTAWRVLRPGGRLLLSVPVGPDVLVWNLHRRYGPKRLPWLLRGWEEVTRFGWEESRLNEPASYLHSYEPLFLLRRNGTTSDDIWDSVPAVPPLPVVPDATVESEHHCAHDEV
;
A
#
# COMPACT_ATOMS: atom_id res chain seq x y z
N MET A 1 7.65 15.38 -5.93
CA MET A 1 8.48 15.39 -7.17
C MET A 1 7.77 14.54 -8.20
N ALA A 2 7.69 14.97 -9.46
CA ALA A 2 7.07 14.16 -10.51
C ALA A 2 7.90 12.89 -10.82
N PRO A 3 7.26 11.74 -11.09
CA PRO A 3 7.98 10.51 -11.42
C PRO A 3 8.66 10.57 -12.79
N PRO A 4 9.83 9.93 -12.97
CA PRO A 4 10.43 9.82 -14.29
C PRO A 4 9.65 8.83 -15.16
N ARG A 5 9.54 9.15 -16.47
CA ARG A 5 8.81 8.32 -17.44
C ARG A 5 9.36 6.90 -17.63
N GLN A 6 10.61 6.70 -17.22
CA GLN A 6 11.35 5.45 -17.33
C GLN A 6 12.15 5.25 -16.04
N PRO A 7 12.40 4.01 -15.61
CA PRO A 7 13.23 3.76 -14.44
C PRO A 7 14.63 4.32 -14.70
N PRO A 8 15.24 5.06 -13.74
CA PRO A 8 16.63 5.50 -13.90
C PRO A 8 17.53 4.31 -14.20
N LEU A 9 18.39 4.43 -15.22
CA LEU A 9 19.18 3.30 -15.75
C LEU A 9 19.96 2.54 -14.65
N HIS A 10 20.52 3.27 -13.69
CA HIS A 10 21.28 2.71 -12.57
C HIS A 10 20.42 1.95 -11.53
N LEU A 11 19.09 2.06 -11.59
CA LEU A 11 18.16 1.34 -10.71
C LEU A 11 17.47 0.16 -11.39
N VAL A 12 17.56 0.03 -12.72
CA VAL A 12 16.85 -0.99 -13.50
C VAL A 12 17.17 -2.40 -12.99
N GLU A 13 18.44 -2.71 -12.75
CA GLU A 13 18.83 -4.03 -12.23
C GLU A 13 18.19 -4.31 -10.88
N ALA A 14 18.21 -3.34 -9.95
CA ALA A 14 17.61 -3.51 -8.64
C ALA A 14 16.08 -3.69 -8.70
N TYR A 15 15.40 -2.94 -9.58
CA TYR A 15 13.96 -3.04 -9.81
C TYR A 15 13.56 -4.40 -10.40
N THR A 16 14.38 -4.95 -11.29
CA THR A 16 14.10 -6.18 -12.04
C THR A 16 14.71 -7.44 -11.40
N LEU A 17 15.21 -7.34 -10.16
CA LEU A 17 15.94 -8.42 -9.49
C LEU A 17 17.06 -8.98 -10.39
N ASN A 18 17.94 -8.09 -10.85
CA ASN A 18 19.04 -8.35 -11.77
C ASN A 18 18.57 -8.97 -13.11
N GLY A 19 17.51 -8.39 -13.69
CA GLY A 19 16.94 -8.84 -14.97
C GLY A 19 16.14 -10.15 -14.90
N THR A 20 15.92 -10.71 -13.71
CA THR A 20 15.14 -11.94 -13.57
C THR A 20 13.63 -11.69 -13.59
N VAL A 21 13.18 -10.49 -13.27
CA VAL A 21 11.78 -10.04 -13.38
C VAL A 21 11.66 -9.18 -14.64
N PRO A 22 10.76 -9.52 -15.58
CA PRO A 22 10.46 -8.70 -16.75
C PRO A 22 10.06 -7.27 -16.38
N LEU A 23 10.44 -6.33 -17.24
CA LEU A 23 10.05 -4.93 -17.17
C LEU A 23 9.12 -4.62 -18.36
N GLU A 24 7.95 -4.10 -18.05
CA GLU A 24 6.96 -3.61 -19.03
C GLU A 24 6.88 -2.09 -18.98
N ASP A 25 6.75 -1.48 -20.15
CA ASP A 25 6.62 -0.04 -20.31
C ASP A 25 5.19 0.43 -20.03
N PHE A 26 5.05 1.30 -19.04
CA PHE A 26 3.84 2.07 -18.78
C PHE A 26 4.27 3.44 -18.22
N PHE A 27 3.31 4.33 -17.93
CA PHE A 27 3.59 5.53 -17.16
C PHE A 27 2.30 6.13 -16.61
N VAL A 28 2.31 6.47 -15.32
CA VAL A 28 1.26 7.23 -14.64
C VAL A 28 1.91 8.24 -13.71
N ASP A 29 1.33 9.44 -13.65
CA ASP A 29 1.66 10.44 -12.64
C ASP A 29 0.39 10.75 -11.84
N ASP A 30 0.28 10.16 -10.65
CA ASP A 30 -0.76 10.45 -9.67
C ASP A 30 -0.24 11.38 -8.56
N SER A 31 0.93 11.98 -8.74
CA SER A 31 1.55 12.90 -7.79
C SER A 31 1.05 14.35 -7.95
N GLY A 32 0.12 14.59 -8.89
CA GLY A 32 -0.32 15.94 -9.25
C GLY A 32 0.83 16.78 -9.79
N GLU A 33 1.62 16.24 -10.72
CA GLU A 33 2.84 16.89 -11.25
C GLU A 33 3.86 17.22 -10.15
N GLY A 34 3.86 16.43 -9.08
CA GLY A 34 4.71 16.59 -7.91
C GLY A 34 4.16 17.56 -6.85
N ALA A 35 2.98 18.15 -7.05
CA ALA A 35 2.32 19.03 -6.07
C ALA A 35 1.64 18.28 -4.92
N GLY A 36 1.45 16.97 -5.07
CA GLY A 36 0.65 16.13 -4.19
C GLY A 36 -0.85 16.20 -4.50
N THR A 37 -1.59 15.21 -4.02
CA THR A 37 -3.04 15.13 -4.14
C THR A 37 -3.70 15.38 -2.78
N PHE A 38 -4.79 16.13 -2.73
CA PHE A 38 -5.49 16.44 -1.48
C PHE A 38 -6.90 15.88 -1.53
N TYR A 39 -7.16 14.83 -0.75
CA TYR A 39 -8.49 14.25 -0.61
C TYR A 39 -9.09 14.67 0.74
N SER A 40 -10.34 15.13 0.69
CA SER A 40 -11.07 15.61 1.85
C SER A 40 -12.51 15.11 1.80
N TYR A 41 -12.96 14.54 2.92
CA TYR A 41 -14.32 14.05 3.11
C TYR A 41 -14.88 14.63 4.40
N ASP A 42 -15.99 15.35 4.27
CA ASP A 42 -16.72 15.89 5.40
C ASP A 42 -17.49 14.79 6.15
N ALA A 43 -18.03 15.16 7.32
CA ALA A 43 -18.77 14.23 8.16
C ALA A 43 -19.99 13.60 7.46
N SER A 44 -20.69 14.34 6.60
CA SER A 44 -21.87 13.81 5.90
C SER A 44 -21.49 12.76 4.86
N ALA A 45 -20.44 13.00 4.07
CA ALA A 45 -19.93 12.03 3.10
C ALA A 45 -19.46 10.74 3.78
N ILE A 46 -18.79 10.85 4.93
CA ILE A 46 -18.32 9.69 5.69
C ILE A 46 -19.51 8.89 6.28
N GLU A 47 -20.55 9.55 6.78
CA GLU A 47 -21.74 8.85 7.29
C GLU A 47 -22.49 8.09 6.20
N GLU A 48 -22.55 8.63 4.98
CA GLU A 48 -23.11 7.93 3.82
C GLU A 48 -22.29 6.69 3.45
N GLU A 49 -20.96 6.80 3.39
CA GLU A 49 -20.06 5.66 3.16
C GLU A 49 -20.17 4.62 4.28
N LEU A 50 -20.25 5.06 5.54
CA LEU A 50 -20.42 4.18 6.68
C LEU A 50 -21.74 3.42 6.64
N ALA A 51 -22.83 4.05 6.19
CA ALA A 51 -24.11 3.37 5.99
C ALA A 51 -24.01 2.29 4.91
N GLN A 52 -23.33 2.58 3.80
CA GLN A 52 -23.07 1.62 2.73
C GLN A 52 -22.20 0.45 3.21
N ALA A 53 -21.10 0.73 3.90
CA ALA A 53 -20.21 -0.25 4.49
C ALA A 53 -20.93 -1.16 5.50
N LYS A 54 -21.77 -0.60 6.38
CA LYS A 54 -22.62 -1.36 7.31
C LYS A 54 -23.63 -2.26 6.59
N SER A 55 -24.19 -1.80 5.48
CA SER A 55 -25.09 -2.62 4.65
C SER A 55 -24.34 -3.80 4.05
N LEU A 56 -23.20 -3.54 3.40
CA LEU A 56 -22.37 -4.55 2.77
C LEU A 56 -21.86 -5.58 3.77
N TYR A 57 -21.29 -5.13 4.90
CA TYR A 57 -20.78 -6.00 5.96
C TYR A 57 -21.87 -6.96 6.49
N ARG A 58 -23.08 -6.46 6.74
CA ARG A 58 -24.22 -7.30 7.16
C ARG A 58 -24.64 -8.30 6.08
N SER A 59 -24.71 -7.88 4.82
CA SER A 59 -25.16 -8.74 3.72
C SER A 59 -24.21 -9.91 3.43
N ALA A 60 -22.93 -9.74 3.76
CA ALA A 60 -21.91 -10.76 3.58
C ALA A 60 -21.84 -11.77 4.73
N GLN A 61 -22.71 -11.67 5.74
CA GLN A 61 -22.78 -12.60 6.87
C GLN A 61 -24.09 -13.41 6.84
N PRO A 62 -24.07 -14.75 7.02
CA PRO A 62 -22.92 -15.63 7.23
C PRO A 62 -22.45 -16.24 5.90
N VAL A 63 -21.59 -15.55 5.14
CA VAL A 63 -20.99 -16.16 3.94
C VAL A 63 -19.67 -16.82 4.33
N PRO A 64 -19.52 -18.15 4.18
CA PRO A 64 -18.25 -18.82 4.45
C PRO A 64 -17.09 -18.23 3.64
N SER A 65 -15.92 -18.12 4.27
CA SER A 65 -14.71 -17.56 3.67
C SER A 65 -14.25 -18.28 2.39
N HIS A 66 -14.56 -19.56 2.25
CA HIS A 66 -14.13 -20.41 1.14
C HIS A 66 -14.97 -20.31 -0.14
N LEU A 67 -16.14 -19.66 -0.10
CA LEU A 67 -16.96 -19.53 -1.32
C LEU A 67 -16.33 -18.52 -2.29
N PRO A 68 -16.55 -18.59 -3.61
CA PRO A 68 -16.12 -17.53 -4.52
C PRO A 68 -16.87 -16.21 -4.25
N PRO A 69 -16.35 -15.06 -4.71
CA PRO A 69 -17.06 -13.79 -4.64
C PRO A 69 -18.17 -13.76 -5.70
N LEU A 70 -19.21 -12.97 -5.46
CA LEU A 70 -20.27 -12.69 -6.42
C LEU A 70 -19.91 -11.42 -7.21
N GLY A 71 -19.78 -11.50 -8.55
CA GLY A 71 -19.57 -10.32 -9.40
C GLY A 71 -18.12 -10.10 -9.90
N SER A 72 -17.82 -8.89 -10.40
CA SER A 72 -16.55 -8.55 -11.07
C SER A 72 -15.37 -8.28 -10.11
N SER A 73 -14.14 -8.10 -10.63
CA SER A 73 -12.90 -8.12 -9.83
C SER A 73 -12.81 -7.05 -8.73
N ARG A 74 -13.31 -5.81 -8.97
CA ARG A 74 -13.32 -4.76 -7.93
C ARG A 74 -14.22 -5.15 -6.75
N PHE A 75 -15.35 -5.81 -7.02
CA PHE A 75 -16.21 -6.35 -5.98
C PHE A 75 -15.61 -7.57 -5.29
N ALA A 76 -14.80 -8.36 -6.00
CA ALA A 76 -14.14 -9.53 -5.42
C ALA A 76 -13.22 -9.16 -4.26
N LYS A 77 -12.35 -8.15 -4.42
CA LYS A 77 -11.45 -7.69 -3.34
C LYS A 77 -12.22 -7.23 -2.10
N THR A 78 -13.22 -6.37 -2.28
CA THR A 78 -14.06 -5.90 -1.18
C THR A 78 -14.79 -7.05 -0.48
N GLN A 79 -15.24 -8.06 -1.22
CA GLN A 79 -15.88 -9.23 -0.63
C GLN A 79 -14.90 -10.10 0.16
N TRP A 80 -13.66 -10.25 -0.32
CA TRP A 80 -12.60 -10.89 0.46
C TRP A 80 -12.29 -10.14 1.74
N LEU A 81 -12.18 -8.81 1.66
CA LEU A 81 -11.98 -7.95 2.82
C LEU A 81 -13.10 -8.17 3.84
N VAL A 82 -14.37 -8.06 3.43
CA VAL A 82 -15.51 -8.20 4.34
C VAL A 82 -15.52 -9.57 5.04
N ARG A 83 -15.23 -10.65 4.30
CA ARG A 83 -15.15 -12.00 4.87
C ARG A 83 -13.98 -12.15 5.85
N ALA A 84 -12.83 -11.55 5.54
CA ALA A 84 -11.69 -11.56 6.44
C ALA A 84 -11.96 -10.75 7.71
N LEU A 85 -12.55 -9.56 7.60
CA LEU A 85 -12.97 -8.73 8.73
C LEU A 85 -13.94 -9.49 9.65
N ALA A 86 -14.90 -10.22 9.08
CA ALA A 86 -15.82 -11.06 9.85
C ALA A 86 -15.12 -12.23 10.54
N ALA A 87 -14.17 -12.89 9.88
CA ALA A 87 -13.39 -13.97 10.48
C ALA A 87 -12.45 -13.49 11.60
N MET A 88 -12.01 -12.22 11.55
CA MET A 88 -11.02 -11.67 12.49
C MET A 88 -11.61 -11.11 13.77
N SER A 89 -12.89 -10.68 13.75
CA SER A 89 -13.56 -9.85 14.77
C SER A 89 -12.74 -8.61 15.14
N LEU A 90 -13.21 -7.42 14.75
CA LEU A 90 -12.50 -6.18 15.04
C LEU A 90 -12.98 -5.48 16.32
N THR A 91 -13.71 -6.18 17.20
CA THR A 91 -14.33 -5.56 18.39
C THR A 91 -13.32 -4.74 19.19
N ALA A 92 -13.57 -3.43 19.25
CA ALA A 92 -12.75 -2.44 19.95
C ALA A 92 -11.28 -2.37 19.50
N SER A 93 -10.97 -2.81 18.28
CA SER A 93 -9.61 -2.79 17.73
C SER A 93 -9.21 -1.41 17.22
N ARG A 94 -7.92 -1.08 17.31
CA ARG A 94 -7.27 0.04 16.61
C ARG A 94 -6.73 -0.46 15.29
N VAL A 95 -7.21 0.14 14.19
CA VAL A 95 -6.84 -0.27 12.83
C VAL A 95 -5.99 0.81 12.18
N VAL A 96 -5.01 0.41 11.37
CA VAL A 96 -4.31 1.29 10.45
C VAL A 96 -4.58 0.86 9.01
N VAL A 97 -4.89 1.80 8.11
CA VAL A 97 -5.10 1.56 6.68
C VAL A 97 -4.01 2.31 5.92
N PHE A 98 -3.29 1.64 5.02
CA PHE A 98 -2.23 2.24 4.21
C PHE A 98 -2.70 2.46 2.78
N GLY A 99 -2.48 3.68 2.26
CA GLY A 99 -2.69 4.02 0.85
C GLY A 99 -4.14 4.09 0.42
N SER A 100 -5.03 4.58 1.30
CA SER A 100 -6.44 4.81 0.97
C SER A 100 -6.68 6.30 0.69
N ILE A 101 -7.34 6.59 -0.42
CA ILE A 101 -7.68 7.97 -0.85
C ILE A 101 -9.14 8.34 -0.56
N ASP A 102 -9.97 7.36 -0.22
CA ASP A 102 -11.37 7.51 0.20
C ASP A 102 -11.61 6.68 1.47
N PRO A 103 -12.60 7.01 2.32
CA PRO A 103 -12.75 6.39 3.63
C PRO A 103 -13.50 5.04 3.59
N PHE A 104 -13.62 4.37 2.43
CA PHE A 104 -14.48 3.19 2.31
C PHE A 104 -13.95 1.99 3.10
N GLU A 105 -12.64 1.75 3.08
CA GLU A 105 -12.00 0.65 3.81
C GLU A 105 -12.02 0.88 5.32
N GLU A 106 -11.86 2.13 5.72
CA GLU A 106 -12.00 2.62 7.08
C GLU A 106 -13.44 2.40 7.57
N CYS A 107 -14.44 2.75 6.76
CA CYS A 107 -15.84 2.54 7.05
C CYS A 107 -16.19 1.05 7.18
N LEU A 108 -15.59 0.17 6.36
CA LEU A 108 -15.72 -1.27 6.52
C LEU A 108 -15.12 -1.78 7.84
N CYS A 109 -13.99 -1.23 8.26
CA CYS A 109 -13.39 -1.56 9.55
C CYS A 109 -14.28 -1.11 10.73
N LEU A 110 -14.84 0.10 10.67
CA LEU A 110 -15.81 0.59 11.66
C LEU A 110 -17.07 -0.26 11.69
N ALA A 111 -17.61 -0.64 10.52
CA ALA A 111 -18.76 -1.54 10.40
C ALA A 111 -18.47 -2.93 11.02
N ALA A 112 -17.23 -3.40 10.92
CA ALA A 112 -16.76 -4.65 11.54
C ALA A 112 -16.46 -4.52 13.05
N GLY A 113 -16.61 -3.34 13.64
CA GLY A 113 -16.51 -3.10 15.09
C GLY A 113 -15.19 -2.51 15.57
N ALA A 114 -14.33 -2.00 14.67
CA ALA A 114 -13.15 -1.24 15.06
C ALA A 114 -13.53 -0.03 15.92
N ALA A 115 -12.74 0.25 16.96
CA ALA A 115 -12.94 1.43 17.81
C ALA A 115 -12.43 2.71 17.13
N HIS A 116 -11.32 2.60 16.40
CA HIS A 116 -10.67 3.73 15.73
C HIS A 116 -9.88 3.22 14.52
N VAL A 117 -9.89 3.99 13.44
CA VAL A 117 -9.12 3.71 12.23
C VAL A 117 -8.22 4.90 11.90
N THR A 118 -6.95 4.62 11.62
CA THR A 118 -5.98 5.62 11.19
C THR A 118 -5.53 5.34 9.76
N THR A 119 -5.74 6.28 8.84
CA THR A 119 -5.27 6.17 7.45
C THR A 119 -3.88 6.79 7.32
N VAL A 120 -2.96 6.06 6.72
CA VAL A 120 -1.60 6.50 6.41
C VAL A 120 -1.48 6.66 4.89
N ASP A 121 -1.07 7.83 4.43
CA ASP A 121 -0.82 8.08 3.01
C ASP A 121 0.45 8.94 2.79
N TYR A 122 0.90 9.04 1.54
CA TYR A 122 1.95 9.98 1.14
C TYR A 122 1.47 11.43 1.29
N ASN A 123 0.21 11.67 0.95
CA ASN A 123 -0.38 12.99 0.95
C ASN A 123 -1.19 13.25 2.22
N ARG A 124 -1.43 14.53 2.51
CA ARG A 124 -2.31 14.91 3.62
C ARG A 124 -3.77 14.71 3.21
N LEU A 125 -4.44 13.84 3.94
CA LEU A 125 -5.87 13.56 3.83
C LEU A 125 -6.65 14.26 4.96
N SER A 126 -7.92 14.58 4.72
CA SER A 126 -8.82 15.12 5.74
C SER A 126 -10.12 14.32 5.81
N PHE A 127 -10.31 13.53 6.86
CA PHE A 127 -11.54 12.76 7.11
C PHE A 127 -12.20 13.27 8.40
N GLU A 128 -13.38 13.88 8.29
CA GLU A 128 -14.10 14.47 9.42
C GLU A 128 -15.02 13.45 10.12
N HIS A 129 -14.45 12.54 10.91
CA HIS A 129 -15.23 11.60 11.72
C HIS A 129 -14.51 11.28 13.04
N PRO A 130 -15.22 11.21 14.19
CA PRO A 130 -14.59 11.07 15.50
C PRO A 130 -13.78 9.78 15.72
N SER A 131 -14.08 8.72 14.96
CA SER A 131 -13.35 7.44 14.98
C SER A 131 -12.36 7.26 13.83
N LEU A 132 -12.17 8.29 13.00
CA LEU A 132 -11.18 8.29 11.92
C LEU A 132 -10.09 9.32 12.21
N SER A 133 -8.87 9.01 11.81
CA SER A 133 -7.76 9.96 11.80
C SER A 133 -6.89 9.70 10.58
N THR A 134 -6.18 10.72 10.11
CA THR A 134 -5.25 10.59 8.99
C THR A 134 -3.84 10.94 9.46
N MET A 135 -2.83 10.37 8.81
CA MET A 135 -1.43 10.70 9.04
C MET A 135 -0.59 10.53 7.77
N THR A 136 0.47 11.31 7.63
CA THR A 136 1.45 11.10 6.56
C THR A 136 2.50 10.07 6.95
N LEU A 137 3.24 9.53 5.98
CA LEU A 137 4.40 8.67 6.25
C LEU A 137 5.50 9.36 7.08
N ASP A 138 5.66 10.67 6.95
CA ASP A 138 6.62 11.45 7.75
C ASP A 138 6.16 11.54 9.21
N GLU A 139 4.87 11.75 9.46
CA GLU A 139 4.28 11.75 10.81
C GLU A 139 4.38 10.36 11.46
N LEU A 140 4.14 9.30 10.67
CA LEU A 140 4.31 7.92 11.11
C LEU A 140 5.77 7.64 11.48
N SER A 141 6.72 8.04 10.63
CA SER A 141 8.16 7.82 10.82
C SER A 141 8.74 8.65 11.96
N GLY A 142 8.20 9.86 12.19
CA GLY A 142 8.56 10.73 13.30
C GLY A 142 7.96 10.33 14.65
N SER A 143 7.02 9.37 14.67
CA SER A 143 6.42 8.88 15.91
C SER A 143 7.45 8.12 16.77
N PRO A 144 7.47 8.33 18.11
CA PRO A 144 8.40 7.62 18.98
C PRO A 144 8.29 6.10 18.85
N PRO A 145 9.40 5.35 18.85
CA PRO A 145 9.35 3.88 18.79
C PRO A 145 8.40 3.29 19.84
N GLY A 146 7.45 2.46 19.39
CA GLY A 146 6.47 1.79 20.26
C GLY A 146 5.28 2.65 20.71
N SER A 147 5.19 3.92 20.32
CA SER A 147 4.03 4.78 20.62
C SER A 147 2.78 4.39 19.84
N LEU A 148 2.95 3.82 18.65
CA LEU A 148 1.89 3.28 17.82
C LEU A 148 1.83 1.77 17.98
N GLN A 149 0.66 1.26 18.37
CA GLN A 149 0.39 -0.16 18.54
C GLN A 149 -1.02 -0.44 18.00
N PHE A 150 -1.09 -0.69 16.71
CA PHE A 150 -2.33 -1.10 16.05
C PHE A 150 -2.55 -2.61 16.21
N ASP A 151 -3.81 -3.02 16.30
CA ASP A 151 -4.19 -4.43 16.37
C ASP A 151 -4.23 -5.07 14.99
N VAL A 152 -4.64 -4.29 14.00
CA VAL A 152 -4.84 -4.71 12.61
C VAL A 152 -4.35 -3.63 11.65
N ALA A 153 -3.71 -4.04 10.56
CA ALA A 153 -3.30 -3.20 9.44
C ALA A 153 -3.99 -3.68 8.16
N LEU A 154 -4.33 -2.77 7.26
CA LEU A 154 -4.84 -3.04 5.91
C LEU A 154 -3.93 -2.37 4.88
N SER A 155 -3.67 -3.06 3.77
CA SER A 155 -3.14 -2.48 2.53
C SER A 155 -3.74 -3.21 1.35
N LEU A 156 -4.56 -2.53 0.55
CA LEU A 156 -5.31 -3.12 -0.55
C LEU A 156 -4.91 -2.49 -1.89
N SER A 157 -4.01 -3.16 -2.61
CA SER A 157 -3.37 -2.65 -3.83
C SER A 157 -2.75 -1.27 -3.63
N SER A 158 -1.95 -1.16 -2.56
CA SER A 158 -1.18 0.03 -2.22
C SER A 158 0.31 -0.30 -2.26
N PHE A 159 0.77 -1.29 -1.49
CA PHE A 159 2.20 -1.60 -1.38
C PHE A 159 2.86 -2.02 -2.68
N ASP A 160 2.10 -2.49 -3.67
CA ASP A 160 2.62 -2.83 -5.00
C ASP A 160 3.13 -1.62 -5.79
N HIS A 161 2.70 -0.42 -5.41
CA HIS A 161 3.12 0.85 -5.99
C HIS A 161 4.35 1.46 -5.31
N ASP A 162 4.65 1.07 -4.08
CA ASP A 162 5.61 1.79 -3.24
C ASP A 162 7.03 1.78 -3.83
N GLY A 163 7.64 2.97 -3.86
CA GLY A 163 8.97 3.20 -4.40
C GLY A 163 9.01 3.31 -5.92
N LEU A 164 7.87 3.39 -6.62
CA LEU A 164 7.83 3.63 -8.07
C LEU A 164 7.67 5.12 -8.42
N GLY A 165 7.49 5.99 -7.42
CA GLY A 165 7.36 7.44 -7.61
C GLY A 165 5.99 7.90 -8.12
N ARG A 166 5.08 6.98 -8.43
CA ARG A 166 3.75 7.26 -9.01
C ARG A 166 2.97 8.30 -8.21
N TYR A 167 3.08 8.28 -6.89
CA TYR A 167 2.37 9.17 -5.98
C TYR A 167 3.24 10.30 -5.44
N GLY A 168 4.42 10.52 -6.02
CA GLY A 168 5.40 11.50 -5.56
C GLY A 168 6.34 10.96 -4.47
N ASP A 169 6.23 9.67 -4.16
CA ASP A 169 7.11 8.93 -3.28
C ASP A 169 8.55 8.85 -3.83
N ARG A 170 9.51 8.59 -2.95
CA ARG A 170 10.91 8.44 -3.36
C ARG A 170 11.09 7.11 -4.09
N LEU A 171 11.81 7.14 -5.22
CA LEU A 171 12.18 5.93 -5.94
C LEU A 171 12.98 4.98 -5.05
N HIS A 172 12.48 3.76 -4.89
CA HIS A 172 13.15 2.72 -4.11
C HIS A 172 12.76 1.34 -4.63
N PRO A 173 13.70 0.58 -5.24
CA PRO A 173 13.46 -0.78 -5.72
C PRO A 173 12.79 -1.72 -4.73
N MET A 174 13.11 -1.59 -3.43
CA MET A 174 12.52 -2.37 -2.33
C MET A 174 11.46 -1.61 -1.53
N GLY A 175 10.82 -0.58 -2.12
CA GLY A 175 9.83 0.27 -1.44
C GLY A 175 8.68 -0.52 -0.82
N ASP A 176 8.14 -1.49 -1.57
CA ASP A 176 7.13 -2.44 -1.11
C ASP A 176 7.56 -3.26 0.13
N LEU A 177 8.82 -3.72 0.17
CA LEU A 177 9.37 -4.45 1.33
C LEU A 177 9.54 -3.52 2.54
N LEU A 178 9.93 -2.27 2.32
CA LEU A 178 10.02 -1.27 3.37
C LEU A 178 8.64 -0.93 3.93
N ALA A 179 7.61 -0.86 3.09
CA ALA A 179 6.23 -0.65 3.52
C ALA A 179 5.70 -1.83 4.35
N MET A 180 5.98 -3.06 3.93
CA MET A 180 5.73 -4.26 4.74
C MET A 180 6.44 -4.18 6.09
N ARG A 181 7.68 -3.71 6.15
CA ARG A 181 8.41 -3.49 7.41
C ARG A 181 7.77 -2.39 8.26
N THR A 182 7.30 -1.30 7.66
CA THR A 182 6.60 -0.22 8.35
C THR A 182 5.32 -0.73 9.01
N ALA A 183 4.48 -1.48 8.28
CA ALA A 183 3.29 -2.12 8.83
C ALA A 183 3.65 -3.07 9.99
N TRP A 184 4.69 -3.88 9.83
CA TRP A 184 5.17 -4.78 10.89
C TRP A 184 5.56 -4.02 12.17
N ARG A 185 6.22 -2.87 12.05
CA ARG A 185 6.70 -2.07 13.18
C ARG A 185 5.58 -1.41 13.99
N VAL A 186 4.51 -0.98 13.33
CA VAL A 186 3.41 -0.22 13.97
C VAL A 186 2.29 -1.12 14.51
N LEU A 187 2.24 -2.38 14.09
CA LEU A 187 1.39 -3.39 14.71
C LEU A 187 1.92 -3.78 16.08
N ARG A 188 1.06 -4.10 17.04
CA ARG A 188 1.48 -4.79 18.28
C ARG A 188 2.01 -6.20 18.00
N PRO A 189 2.77 -6.84 18.92
CA PRO A 189 3.09 -8.26 18.81
C PRO A 189 1.82 -9.12 18.61
N GLY A 190 1.84 -10.01 17.62
CA GLY A 190 0.65 -10.80 17.24
C GLY A 190 -0.44 -10.03 16.50
N GLY A 191 -0.23 -8.74 16.22
CA GLY A 191 -1.07 -7.94 15.33
C GLY A 191 -1.13 -8.53 13.91
N ARG A 192 -2.18 -8.20 13.17
CA ARG A 192 -2.51 -8.83 11.89
C ARG A 192 -2.47 -7.83 10.75
N LEU A 193 -2.05 -8.26 9.56
CA LEU A 193 -2.08 -7.47 8.33
C LEU A 193 -3.01 -8.17 7.32
N LEU A 194 -3.98 -7.44 6.79
CA LEU A 194 -4.75 -7.80 5.61
C LEU A 194 -4.09 -7.15 4.39
N LEU A 195 -3.48 -7.97 3.54
CA LEU A 195 -2.73 -7.52 2.38
C LEU A 195 -3.38 -8.04 1.09
N SER A 196 -3.63 -7.17 0.12
CA SER A 196 -4.01 -7.55 -1.24
C SER A 196 -3.03 -6.90 -2.21
N VAL A 197 -2.45 -7.69 -3.11
CA VAL A 197 -1.53 -7.23 -4.16
C VAL A 197 -1.80 -8.00 -5.46
N PRO A 198 -1.41 -7.49 -6.63
CA PRO A 198 -1.50 -8.23 -7.89
C PRO A 198 -0.65 -9.50 -7.85
N VAL A 199 -1.25 -10.66 -8.07
CA VAL A 199 -0.58 -11.97 -8.10
C VAL A 199 -0.61 -12.55 -9.51
N GLY A 200 0.49 -13.15 -9.93
CA GLY A 200 0.67 -13.81 -11.23
C GLY A 200 2.16 -13.88 -11.60
N PRO A 201 2.51 -14.23 -12.84
CA PRO A 201 3.91 -14.23 -13.28
C PRO A 201 4.58 -12.89 -12.97
N ASP A 202 5.74 -12.91 -12.30
CA ASP A 202 6.43 -11.71 -11.85
C ASP A 202 6.62 -10.73 -13.00
N VAL A 203 6.27 -9.46 -12.78
CA VAL A 203 6.55 -8.37 -13.71
C VAL A 203 6.59 -7.05 -12.94
N LEU A 204 7.51 -6.18 -13.33
CA LEU A 204 7.46 -4.78 -12.99
C LEU A 204 6.83 -4.02 -14.17
N VAL A 205 5.72 -3.33 -13.93
CA VAL A 205 5.11 -2.45 -14.92
C VAL A 205 5.49 -1.04 -14.52
N TRP A 206 6.51 -0.47 -15.15
CA TRP A 206 6.99 0.86 -14.76
C TRP A 206 5.96 1.93 -15.11
N ASN A 207 5.63 2.92 -14.30
CA ASN A 207 5.71 3.00 -12.84
C ASN A 207 4.36 2.64 -12.19
N LEU A 208 3.53 1.85 -12.89
CA LEU A 208 2.18 1.52 -12.48
C LEU A 208 2.14 0.64 -11.23
N HIS A 209 2.74 -0.55 -11.25
CA HIS A 209 2.70 -1.52 -10.14
C HIS A 209 3.71 -2.65 -10.30
N ARG A 210 3.84 -3.48 -9.25
CA ARG A 210 4.50 -4.78 -9.28
C ARG A 210 3.47 -5.91 -9.23
N ARG A 211 3.61 -6.91 -10.09
CA ARG A 211 2.87 -8.17 -9.97
C ARG A 211 3.78 -9.22 -9.34
N TYR A 212 3.28 -9.87 -8.30
CA TYR A 212 4.03 -10.76 -7.45
C TYR A 212 3.85 -12.22 -7.87
N GLY A 213 4.93 -12.81 -8.36
CA GLY A 213 5.01 -14.21 -8.74
C GLY A 213 5.99 -14.98 -7.86
N PRO A 214 6.44 -16.17 -8.32
CA PRO A 214 7.33 -17.04 -7.56
C PRO A 214 8.65 -16.39 -7.10
N LYS A 215 9.11 -15.30 -7.75
CA LYS A 215 10.37 -14.64 -7.41
C LYS A 215 10.18 -13.58 -6.32
N ARG A 216 9.22 -12.66 -6.50
CA ARG A 216 9.05 -11.50 -5.61
C ARG A 216 8.07 -11.74 -4.47
N LEU A 217 7.01 -12.55 -4.65
CA LEU A 217 6.04 -12.82 -3.59
C LEU A 217 6.69 -13.37 -2.30
N PRO A 218 7.65 -14.32 -2.35
CA PRO A 218 8.33 -14.78 -1.13
C PRO A 218 9.16 -13.70 -0.43
N TRP A 219 9.63 -12.67 -1.16
CA TRP A 219 10.34 -11.54 -0.57
C TRP A 219 9.36 -10.60 0.14
N LEU A 220 8.22 -10.30 -0.51
CA LEU A 220 7.17 -9.46 0.06
C LEU A 220 6.63 -10.01 1.38
N LEU A 221 6.39 -11.33 1.44
CA LEU A 221 5.83 -11.99 2.62
C LEU A 221 6.87 -12.36 3.68
N ARG A 222 8.17 -12.12 3.45
CA ARG A 222 9.23 -12.45 4.39
C ARG A 222 8.98 -11.77 5.74
N GLY A 223 9.20 -12.49 6.84
CA GLY A 223 9.02 -11.94 8.19
C GLY A 223 7.59 -11.90 8.70
N TRP A 224 6.63 -12.30 7.87
CA TRP A 224 5.24 -12.47 8.24
C TRP A 224 4.89 -13.94 8.36
N GLU A 225 4.06 -14.28 9.33
CA GLU A 225 3.42 -15.58 9.37
C GLU A 225 2.13 -15.50 8.56
N GLU A 226 1.99 -16.35 7.54
CA GLU A 226 0.75 -16.45 6.80
C GLU A 226 -0.27 -17.29 7.58
N VAL A 227 -1.39 -16.67 7.96
CA VAL A 227 -2.47 -17.34 8.71
C VAL A 227 -3.42 -18.04 7.76
N THR A 228 -3.88 -17.34 6.71
CA THR A 228 -4.75 -17.87 5.67
C THR A 228 -4.78 -16.92 4.46
N ARG A 229 -5.36 -17.39 3.35
CA ARG A 229 -5.67 -16.58 2.17
C ARG A 229 -7.17 -16.63 1.87
N PHE A 230 -7.68 -15.60 1.20
CA PHE A 230 -9.04 -15.53 0.67
C PHE A 230 -8.96 -15.31 -0.84
N GLY A 231 -9.75 -16.08 -1.60
CA GLY A 231 -9.73 -16.04 -3.06
C GLY A 231 -8.45 -16.56 -3.70
N TRP A 232 -7.62 -17.33 -2.98
CA TRP A 232 -6.39 -17.92 -3.51
C TRP A 232 -6.67 -19.08 -4.47
N GLU A 233 -6.04 -19.04 -5.64
CA GLU A 233 -6.08 -20.04 -6.69
C GLU A 233 -4.64 -20.29 -7.16
N GLU A 234 -4.08 -21.45 -6.79
CA GLU A 234 -2.67 -21.77 -7.03
C GLU A 234 -2.27 -21.70 -8.53
N SER A 235 -3.19 -22.06 -9.43
CA SER A 235 -2.95 -22.00 -10.87
C SER A 235 -2.65 -20.58 -11.37
N ARG A 236 -3.23 -19.56 -10.73
CA ARG A 236 -3.10 -18.15 -11.13
C ARG A 236 -1.69 -17.59 -10.89
N LEU A 237 -0.90 -18.21 -10.02
CA LEU A 237 0.46 -17.75 -9.71
C LEU A 237 1.38 -17.78 -10.94
N ASN A 238 1.18 -18.76 -11.83
CA ASN A 238 2.02 -18.96 -13.01
C ASN A 238 1.26 -18.81 -14.34
N GLU A 239 -0.06 -18.60 -14.28
CA GLU A 239 -0.89 -18.42 -15.48
C GLU A 239 -0.54 -17.10 -16.18
N PRO A 240 -0.20 -17.13 -17.50
CA PRO A 240 0.00 -15.92 -18.26
C PRO A 240 -1.24 -15.02 -18.19
N ALA A 241 -1.06 -13.79 -17.76
CA ALA A 241 -2.13 -12.80 -17.64
C ALA A 241 -1.63 -11.43 -18.08
N SER A 242 -2.54 -10.66 -18.69
CA SER A 242 -2.29 -9.24 -18.93
C SER A 242 -2.04 -8.53 -17.59
N TYR A 243 -1.02 -7.68 -17.52
CA TYR A 243 -0.80 -6.85 -16.34
C TYR A 243 -1.90 -5.80 -16.14
N LEU A 244 -2.75 -5.56 -17.16
CA LEU A 244 -3.93 -4.69 -17.05
C LEU A 244 -5.10 -5.37 -16.31
N HIS A 245 -5.03 -6.67 -16.08
CA HIS A 245 -6.05 -7.44 -15.37
C HIS A 245 -5.45 -8.08 -14.13
N SER A 246 -5.61 -7.44 -12.98
CA SER A 246 -5.06 -7.93 -11.73
C SER A 246 -5.91 -9.09 -11.16
N TYR A 247 -5.21 -10.12 -10.70
CA TYR A 247 -5.75 -11.15 -9.81
C TYR A 247 -5.25 -10.83 -8.41
N GLU A 248 -6.17 -10.50 -7.50
CA GLU A 248 -5.84 -9.91 -6.20
C GLU A 248 -6.50 -10.70 -5.08
N PRO A 249 -5.88 -11.82 -4.66
CA PRO A 249 -6.29 -12.52 -3.46
C PRO A 249 -5.93 -11.69 -2.22
N LEU A 250 -6.58 -11.99 -1.11
CA LEU A 250 -6.30 -11.35 0.17
C LEU A 250 -5.51 -12.30 1.07
N PHE A 251 -4.36 -11.85 1.56
CA PHE A 251 -3.55 -12.55 2.55
C PHE A 251 -3.90 -12.02 3.94
N LEU A 252 -4.17 -12.94 4.88
CA LEU A 252 -4.17 -12.63 6.30
C LEU A 252 -2.83 -13.05 6.89
N LEU A 253 -2.04 -12.06 7.26
CA LEU A 253 -0.70 -12.20 7.81
C LEU A 253 -0.70 -11.84 9.29
N ARG A 254 0.23 -12.42 10.05
CA ARG A 254 0.45 -12.14 11.46
C ARG A 254 1.89 -11.71 11.68
N ARG A 255 2.06 -10.64 12.47
CA ARG A 255 3.36 -10.22 12.98
C ARG A 255 3.91 -11.33 13.86
N ASN A 256 5.00 -11.97 13.42
CA ASN A 256 5.68 -13.00 14.20
C ASN A 256 6.28 -12.42 15.50
N GLY A 257 6.47 -13.27 16.51
CA GLY A 257 6.99 -12.87 17.83
C GLY A 257 8.50 -12.69 17.90
N THR A 258 9.23 -12.88 16.79
CA THR A 258 10.69 -12.72 16.71
C THR A 258 11.11 -11.26 16.71
N THR A 259 12.23 -10.96 17.35
CA THR A 259 12.86 -9.64 17.38
C THR A 259 13.23 -9.18 15.96
N SER A 260 13.01 -7.89 15.67
CA SER A 260 12.97 -7.32 14.32
C SER A 260 14.24 -7.42 13.49
N ASP A 261 15.39 -7.54 14.13
CA ASP A 261 16.64 -7.12 13.51
C ASP A 261 17.16 -8.20 12.53
N ASP A 262 17.09 -9.49 12.89
CA ASP A 262 17.62 -10.56 12.04
C ASP A 262 16.85 -10.78 10.71
N ILE A 263 15.56 -10.43 10.66
CA ILE A 263 14.71 -10.72 9.49
C ILE A 263 14.99 -9.73 8.35
N TRP A 264 15.09 -8.44 8.68
CA TRP A 264 15.14 -7.35 7.71
C TRP A 264 16.57 -6.91 7.37
N ASP A 265 17.57 -7.27 8.18
CA ASP A 265 18.99 -7.04 7.89
C ASP A 265 19.52 -7.90 6.72
N SER A 266 18.74 -8.89 6.28
CA SER A 266 19.01 -9.74 5.11
C SER A 266 18.42 -9.20 3.79
N VAL A 267 17.65 -8.10 3.82
CA VAL A 267 17.18 -7.45 2.59
C VAL A 267 18.40 -6.78 1.94
N PRO A 268 18.75 -7.12 0.67
CA PRO A 268 19.90 -6.52 0.02
C PRO A 268 19.79 -5.00 0.08
N ALA A 269 20.87 -4.36 0.54
CA ALA A 269 20.95 -2.91 0.51
C ALA A 269 20.75 -2.44 -0.93
N VAL A 270 19.74 -1.61 -1.15
CA VAL A 270 19.65 -0.85 -2.40
C VAL A 270 20.83 0.13 -2.38
N PRO A 271 21.66 0.21 -3.44
CA PRO A 271 22.70 1.23 -3.50
C PRO A 271 22.07 2.61 -3.31
N PRO A 272 22.67 3.50 -2.50
CA PRO A 272 22.09 4.81 -2.20
C PRO A 272 21.82 5.56 -3.51
N LEU A 273 20.66 6.21 -3.59
CA LEU A 273 20.38 7.12 -4.71
C LEU A 273 21.52 8.13 -4.83
N PRO A 274 22.03 8.43 -6.04
CA PRO A 274 22.95 9.54 -6.21
C PRO A 274 22.26 10.80 -5.69
N VAL A 275 22.95 11.54 -4.83
CA VAL A 275 22.49 12.86 -4.39
C VAL A 275 22.43 13.72 -5.64
N VAL A 276 21.22 14.06 -6.10
CA VAL A 276 21.04 15.09 -7.12
C VAL A 276 21.39 16.39 -6.41
N PRO A 277 22.47 17.11 -6.79
CA PRO A 277 22.72 18.43 -6.24
C PRO A 277 21.50 19.29 -6.53
N ASP A 278 21.03 20.05 -5.54
CA ASP A 278 20.01 21.06 -5.76
C ASP A 278 20.38 21.82 -7.04
N ALA A 279 19.43 21.89 -7.99
CA ALA A 279 19.57 22.73 -9.14
C ALA A 279 19.82 24.15 -8.62
N THR A 280 21.09 24.59 -8.66
CA THR A 280 21.44 25.97 -8.45
C THR A 280 20.64 26.75 -9.47
N VAL A 281 19.62 27.45 -8.98
CA VAL A 281 18.96 28.51 -9.72
C VAL A 281 20.05 29.53 -9.99
N GLU A 282 20.73 29.41 -11.12
CA GLU A 282 21.48 30.53 -11.70
C GLU A 282 20.42 31.56 -12.06
N SER A 283 20.18 32.48 -11.12
CA SER A 283 19.50 33.71 -11.41
C SER A 283 20.37 34.49 -12.38
N GLU A 284 20.09 34.39 -13.68
CA GLU A 284 20.58 35.36 -14.65
C GLU A 284 20.05 36.73 -14.23
N HIS A 285 20.88 37.49 -13.52
CA HIS A 285 20.71 38.92 -13.37
C HIS A 285 20.91 39.55 -14.75
N HIS A 286 19.81 39.81 -15.44
CA HIS A 286 19.77 40.77 -16.53
C HIS A 286 20.08 42.15 -15.94
N CYS A 287 21.35 42.51 -15.92
CA CYS A 287 21.80 43.84 -15.54
C CYS A 287 21.46 44.78 -16.70
N ALA A 288 20.44 45.62 -16.48
CA ALA A 288 20.23 46.81 -17.27
C ALA A 288 21.45 47.72 -17.14
N HIS A 289 22.02 48.12 -18.27
CA HIS A 289 22.85 49.32 -18.34
C HIS A 289 22.29 50.23 -19.44
N ASP A 290 21.88 51.40 -18.98
CA ASP A 290 21.45 52.56 -19.75
C ASP A 290 22.62 53.21 -20.53
N GLU A 291 22.21 53.94 -21.59
CA GLU A 291 22.84 55.11 -22.24
C GLU A 291 24.15 54.93 -23.05
N VAL A 292 24.09 55.12 -24.38
CA VAL A 292 24.15 56.43 -25.11
C VAL A 292 23.38 56.33 -26.42
#